data_AF-A0A9D9CAN0-F1
#
_entry.id   AF-A0A9D9CAN0-F1
#
_cell.length_a   1.000
_cell.length_b   1.000
_cell.length_c   1.000
_cell.angle_alpha   90.00
_cell.angle_beta   90.00
_cell.angle_gamma   90.00
#
_symmetry.space_group_name_H-M   'P 1'
#
loop_
_entity.id
_entity.type
_entity.pdbx_description
1 polymer ?
#
loop_
_entity_poly.entity_id
_entity_poly.type
_entity_poly.pdbx_seq_one_letter_code
_entity_poly.pdbx_strand_id
1 'polypeptide(L)' 'RIDFLIKQRGLTKKQFAEALGKRPSEVSKWLGGHHNFTLRTIALISAFFNESIVDVCGDE' A
#
# COMPACT_ATOMS: atom_id res chain seq x y z
N ARG A 1 -4.69 6.71 0.25
CA ARG A 1 -3.79 6.73 -0.93
C ARG A 1 -3.63 5.35 -1.58
N ILE A 2 -3.29 4.29 -0.85
CA ILE A 2 -3.06 2.93 -1.41
C ILE A 2 -4.30 2.36 -2.13
N ASP A 3 -5.52 2.49 -1.58
CA ASP A 3 -6.77 2.03 -2.23
C ASP A 3 -6.98 2.65 -3.62
N PHE A 4 -6.63 3.94 -3.75
CA PHE A 4 -6.73 4.67 -5.01
C PHE A 4 -5.75 4.12 -6.06
N LEU A 5 -4.49 3.89 -5.69
CA LEU A 5 -3.48 3.35 -6.60
C LEU A 5 -3.82 1.93 -7.07
N ILE A 6 -4.35 1.10 -6.17
CA ILE A 6 -4.86 -0.24 -6.49
C ILE A 6 -5.97 -0.12 -7.55
N LYS A 7 -6.95 0.76 -7.34
CA LYS A 7 -8.04 0.99 -8.30
C LYS A 7 -7.56 1.60 -9.62
N GLN A 8 -6.61 2.54 -9.57
CA GLN A 8 -6.04 3.18 -10.76
C GLN A 8 -5.30 2.19 -11.65
N ARG A 9 -4.65 1.17 -11.06
CA ARG A 9 -4.03 0.05 -11.79
C ARG A 9 -5.04 -1.03 -12.21
N GLY A 10 -6.33 -0.89 -11.90
CA GLY A 10 -7.36 -1.90 -12.15
C GLY A 10 -7.22 -3.16 -11.30
N LEU A 11 -6.44 -3.10 -10.21
CA LEU A 11 -6.20 -4.23 -9.34
C LEU A 11 -7.27 -4.31 -8.24
N THR A 12 -7.52 -5.52 -7.77
CA THR A 12 -8.30 -5.73 -6.55
C THR A 12 -7.38 -5.82 -5.33
N LYS A 13 -7.89 -5.54 -4.14
CA LYS A 13 -7.13 -5.68 -2.86
C LYS A 13 -6.50 -7.07 -2.71
N LYS A 14 -7.20 -8.10 -3.20
CA LYS A 14 -6.75 -9.49 -3.17
C LYS A 14 -5.59 -9.72 -4.13
N GLN A 15 -5.71 -9.25 -5.37
CA GLN A 15 -4.64 -9.34 -6.36
C GLN A 15 -3.41 -8.54 -5.95
N PHE A 16 -3.61 -7.35 -5.37
CA PHE A 16 -2.52 -6.56 -4.83
C PHE A 16 -1.80 -7.27 -3.68
N ALA A 17 -2.53 -7.92 -2.78
CA ALA A 17 -1.93 -8.74 -1.73
C ALA A 17 -1.11 -9.90 -2.32
N GLU A 18 -1.67 -10.59 -3.31
CA GLU A 18 -1.02 -11.71 -3.99
C GLU A 18 0.25 -11.26 -4.74
N ALA A 19 0.19 -10.12 -5.44
CA ALA A 19 1.32 -9.53 -6.15
C ALA A 19 2.46 -9.12 -5.21
N LEU A 20 2.15 -8.74 -3.97
CA LEU A 20 3.15 -8.45 -2.93
C LEU A 20 3.58 -9.68 -2.12
N GLY A 21 3.01 -10.86 -2.40
CA GLY A 21 3.24 -12.07 -1.60
C GLY A 21 2.77 -11.91 -0.14
N LYS A 22 1.72 -11.11 0.07
CA LYS A 22 1.19 -10.70 1.37
C LYS A 22 -0.23 -11.21 1.58
N ARG A 23 -0.64 -11.32 2.84
CA ARG A 23 -2.00 -11.77 3.14
C ARG A 23 -3.02 -10.67 2.84
N PRO A 24 -4.19 -10.99 2.26
CA PRO A 24 -5.23 -10.00 2.02
C PRO A 24 -5.73 -9.34 3.31
N SER A 25 -5.62 -10.04 4.45
CA SER A 25 -5.90 -9.47 5.77
C SER A 25 -4.89 -8.40 6.20
N GLU A 26 -3.62 -8.49 5.81
CA GLU A 26 -2.62 -7.42 6.04
C GLU A 26 -2.97 -6.19 5.20
N VAL A 27 -3.28 -6.38 3.91
CA VAL A 27 -3.67 -5.28 3.01
C VAL A 27 -4.95 -4.60 3.50
N SER A 28 -5.96 -5.35 3.95
CA SER A 28 -7.17 -4.75 4.53
C SER A 28 -6.86 -3.90 5.77
N LYS A 29 -5.92 -4.32 6.62
CA LYS A 29 -5.47 -3.52 7.78
C LYS A 29 -4.78 -2.23 7.35
N TRP A 30 -3.98 -2.28 6.28
CA TRP A 30 -3.32 -1.10 5.72
C TRP A 30 -4.31 -0.04 5.23
N LEU A 31 -5.39 -0.49 4.59
CA LEU A 31 -6.45 0.40 4.11
C LEU A 31 -7.37 0.90 5.23
N GLY A 32 -7.39 0.19 6.36
CA GLY A 32 -8.18 0.55 7.55
C GLY A 32 -7.59 1.66 8.40
N GLY A 33 -6.39 2.18 8.08
CA GLY A 33 -5.84 3.40 8.68
C GLY A 33 -5.31 3.30 10.11
N HIS A 34 -5.41 2.15 10.78
CA HIS A 34 -5.05 2.01 12.20
C HIS A 34 -3.96 0.95 12.46
N HIS A 35 -3.02 0.81 11.52
CA HIS A 35 -1.91 -0.14 11.68
C HIS A 35 -0.57 0.53 11.39
N ASN A 36 0.38 0.33 12.29
CA ASN A 36 1.77 0.75 12.08
C ASN A 36 2.35 -0.03 10.91
N PHE A 37 2.71 0.69 9.85
CA PHE A 37 3.42 0.11 8.72
C PHE A 37 4.89 -0.01 9.07
N THR A 38 5.52 -1.10 8.63
CA THR A 38 6.99 -1.15 8.62
C THR A 38 7.50 -0.43 7.38
N LEU A 39 8.68 0.21 7.49
CA LEU A 39 9.37 0.81 6.35
C LEU A 39 9.54 -0.17 5.18
N ARG A 40 9.76 -1.46 5.50
CA ARG A 40 9.86 -2.53 4.49
C ARG A 40 8.58 -2.70 3.67
N THR A 41 7.42 -2.65 4.31
CA THR A 41 6.13 -2.72 3.62
C THR A 41 5.93 -1.52 2.71
N ILE A 42 6.25 -0.33 3.20
CA ILE A 42 6.16 0.91 2.43
C ILE A 42 7.07 0.83 1.21
N ALA A 43 8.33 0.45 1.39
CA ALA A 43 9.30 0.31 0.29
C ALA A 43 8.83 -0.69 -0.77
N LEU A 44 8.25 -1.83 -0.35
CA LEU A 44 7.66 -2.83 -1.25
C LEU A 44 6.54 -2.26 -2.11
N ILE A 45 5.60 -1.54 -1.48
CA ILE A 45 4.45 -0.97 -2.19
C ILE A 45 4.94 0.16 -3.13
N SER A 46 5.91 0.96 -2.70
CA SER A 46 6.48 2.04 -3.52
C SER A 46 7.21 1.48 -4.74
N ALA A 47 8.01 0.42 -4.55
CA ALA A 47 8.67 -0.29 -5.65
C ALA A 47 7.66 -0.95 -6.60
N PHE A 48 6.56 -1.51 -6.08
CA PHE A 48 5.52 -2.13 -6.89
C PHE A 48 4.78 -1.13 -7.79
N PHE A 49 4.41 0.02 -7.25
CA PHE A 49 3.73 1.07 -8.03
C PHE A 49 4.70 1.94 -8.83
N ASN A 50 6.01 1.86 -8.53
CA ASN A 50 7.06 2.74 -9.01
C ASN A 50 6.73 4.22 -8.75
N GLU A 51 6.06 4.48 -7.62
CA GLU A 51 5.59 5.80 -7.17
C GLU A 51 5.87 5.97 -5.66
N SER A 52 6.17 7.19 -5.25
CA SER A 52 6.24 7.55 -3.83
C SER A 52 4.83 7.60 -3.24
N ILE A 53 4.48 6.58 -2.48
CA ILE A 53 3.19 6.42 -1.77
C ILE A 53 3.17 7.08 -0.40
N VAL A 54 4.33 7.44 0.15
CA VAL A 54 4.42 8.20 1.39
C VAL A 54 4.51 9.66 1.01
N ASP A 55 3.44 10.37 1.32
CA ASP A 55 3.50 11.81 1.44
C ASP A 55 3.95 12.08 2.89
N VAL A 56 5.24 12.34 3.08
CA VAL A 56 5.70 12.93 4.33
C VAL A 56 5.15 14.35 4.30
N CYS A 57 4.02 14.57 4.97
CA CYS A 57 3.55 15.90 5.30
C CYS A 57 4.64 16.52 6.18
N GLY A 58 5.61 17.19 5.55
CA GLY A 58 6.49 18.11 6.24
C GLY A 58 5.63 19.32 6.55
N ASP A 59 5.22 19.46 7.81
CA ASP A 59 4.78 20.74 8.34
C ASP A 59 5.95 21.72 8.18
N GLU A 60 5.79 22.70 7.28
CA GLU A 60 6.56 23.96 7.28
C GLU A 60 6.00 24.90 8.37
#